data_AF-A0A383E2K3-F1
#
_entry.id   AF-A0A383E2K3-F1
#
_cell.length_a   1.000
_cell.length_b   1.000
_cell.length_c   1.000
_cell.angle_alpha   90.00
_cell.angle_beta   90.00
_cell.angle_gamma   90.00
#
_symmetry.space_group_name_H-M   'P 1'
#
loop_
_entity.id
_entity.type
_entity.pdbx_description
1 polymer ?
#
loop_
_entity_poly.entity_id
_entity_poly.type
_entity_poly.pdbx_seq_one_letter_code
_entity_poly.pdbx_strand_id
1 'polypeptide(L)' 'KNVKGILINIFGGIMRCDVLAQGVVEAAKEIKINVPLVVRLAGTNFIEGKKILDSSGLKLISAENLGDAAKKIVEAID' A
#
# COMPACT_ATOMS: atom_id res chain seq x y z
N LYS A 1 10.97 18.88 7.50
CA LYS A 1 10.16 17.65 7.26
C LYS A 1 11.05 16.68 6.48
N ASN A 2 11.38 15.53 7.07
CA ASN A 2 12.40 14.61 6.53
C ASN A 2 11.81 13.40 5.80
N VAL A 3 10.53 13.09 6.03
CA VAL A 3 9.83 12.00 5.33
C VAL A 3 9.54 12.43 3.89
N LYS A 4 10.01 11.63 2.94
CA LYS A 4 9.84 11.86 1.49
C LYS A 4 8.87 10.90 0.83
N GLY A 5 8.63 9.73 1.43
CA GLY A 5 7.70 8.71 0.95
C GLY A 5 7.31 7.75 2.07
N ILE A 6 6.24 6.99 1.85
CA ILE A 6 5.72 6.00 2.78
C ILE A 6 5.65 4.65 2.06
N LEU A 7 6.28 3.63 2.63
CA LEU A 7 6.15 2.24 2.19
C LEU A 7 5.43 1.46 3.29
N ILE A 8 4.22 0.97 2.99
CA ILE A 8 3.44 0.08 3.85
C ILE A 8 3.69 -1.35 3.38
N ASN A 9 4.37 -2.16 4.19
CA ASN A 9 4.57 -3.58 3.93
C ASN A 9 3.83 -4.41 4.97
N ILE A 10 2.77 -5.11 4.56
CA ILE A 10 1.91 -5.89 5.46
C ILE A 10 1.92 -7.35 5.04
N PHE A 11 2.11 -8.22 6.04
CA PHE A 11 1.91 -9.65 5.93
C PHE A 11 0.61 -10.05 6.65
N GLY A 12 -0.44 -10.31 5.90
CA GLY A 12 -1.69 -10.92 6.36
C GLY A 12 -1.46 -12.40 6.66
N GLY A 13 -0.97 -12.69 7.88
CA GLY A 13 -0.84 -14.06 8.36
C GLY A 13 -2.22 -14.68 8.62
N ILE A 14 -2.77 -14.44 9.81
CA ILE A 14 -4.13 -14.89 10.17
C ILE A 14 -5.20 -13.96 9.59
N MET A 15 -4.90 -12.67 9.46
CA MET A 15 -5.82 -11.67 8.89
C MET A 15 -5.83 -11.71 7.36
N ARG A 16 -7.01 -11.53 6.76
CA ARG A 16 -7.18 -11.47 5.31
C ARG A 16 -6.70 -10.12 4.73
N CYS A 17 -6.04 -10.16 3.58
CA CYS A 17 -5.49 -8.98 2.92
C CYS A 17 -6.55 -8.01 2.41
N ASP A 18 -7.78 -8.47 2.15
CA ASP A 18 -8.90 -7.61 1.74
C ASP A 18 -9.35 -6.67 2.87
N VAL A 19 -9.50 -7.18 4.09
CA VAL A 19 -9.82 -6.37 5.28
C VAL A 19 -8.71 -5.35 5.55
N LEU A 20 -7.44 -5.77 5.42
CA LEU A 20 -6.30 -4.88 5.58
C LEU A 20 -6.26 -3.79 4.49
N ALA A 21 -6.49 -4.16 3.24
CA ALA A 21 -6.56 -3.21 2.13
C ALA A 21 -7.64 -2.15 2.35
N GLN A 22 -8.81 -2.57 2.81
CA GLN A 22 -9.92 -1.66 3.13
C GLN A 22 -9.51 -0.65 4.21
N GLY A 23 -8.91 -1.11 5.30
CA GLY A 23 -8.42 -0.22 6.37
C GLY A 23 -7.34 0.76 5.90
N VAL A 24 -6.43 0.33 5.01
CA VAL A 24 -5.43 1.21 4.40
C VAL A 24 -6.10 2.30 3.55
N VAL A 25 -7.10 1.93 2.74
CA VAL A 25 -7.84 2.87 1.90
C VAL A 25 -8.61 3.88 2.74
N GLU A 26 -9.28 3.44 3.80
CA GLU A 26 -10.02 4.32 4.72
C GLU A 26 -9.08 5.31 5.41
N ALA A 27 -7.97 4.84 6.00
CA ALA A 27 -6.98 5.70 6.62
C ALA A 27 -6.37 6.72 5.63
N ALA A 28 -6.10 6.30 4.39
CA ALA A 28 -5.55 7.18 3.36
C ALA A 28 -6.57 8.18 2.81
N LYS A 29 -7.88 7.95 2.98
CA LYS A 29 -8.93 8.93 2.65
C LYS A 29 -9.10 9.99 3.74
N GLU A 30 -8.96 9.61 5.00
CA GLU A 30 -9.07 10.53 6.15
C GLU A 30 -7.83 11.43 6.26
N ILE A 31 -6.66 10.91 5.90
CA ILE A 31 -5.38 11.60 6.06
C ILE A 31 -4.96 12.21 4.73
N LYS A 32 -4.62 13.52 4.73
CA LYS A 32 -3.97 14.16 3.57
C LYS A 32 -2.52 13.70 3.44
N ILE A 33 -2.31 12.59 2.74
CA ILE A 33 -0.98 12.09 2.40
C ILE A 33 -0.46 12.86 1.17
N ASN A 34 0.56 13.69 1.40
CA ASN A 34 1.18 14.54 0.37
C ASN A 34 2.51 13.98 -0.17
N VAL A 35 2.89 12.79 0.26
CA VAL A 35 4.10 12.08 -0.19
C VAL A 35 3.70 10.77 -0.86
N PRO A 36 4.49 10.23 -1.78
CA PRO A 36 4.19 8.95 -2.41
C PRO A 36 3.94 7.84 -1.40
N LEU A 37 2.93 7.02 -1.69
CA LEU A 37 2.52 5.88 -0.88
C LEU A 37 2.66 4.60 -1.71
N VAL A 38 3.54 3.71 -1.30
CA VAL A 38 3.68 2.36 -1.86
C VAL A 38 3.12 1.36 -0.86
N VAL A 39 2.27 0.43 -1.31
CA VAL A 39 1.66 -0.59 -0.48
C VAL A 39 1.97 -1.98 -1.03
N ARG A 40 2.55 -2.82 -0.17
CA ARG A 40 2.81 -4.25 -0.42
C ARG A 40 1.93 -5.05 0.54
N LEU A 41 1.03 -5.86 -0.02
CA LEU A 41 0.27 -6.87 0.72
C LEU A 41 0.82 -8.27 0.41
N ALA A 42 0.84 -9.15 1.41
CA ALA A 42 1.04 -10.58 1.19
C ALA A 42 0.26 -11.38 2.23
N GLY A 43 -0.39 -12.48 1.81
CA GLY A 43 -1.24 -13.26 2.69
C GLY A 43 -2.48 -13.82 2.00
N THR A 44 -3.42 -14.31 2.79
CA THR A 44 -4.70 -14.85 2.32
C THR A 44 -5.55 -13.75 1.68
N ASN A 45 -6.22 -14.04 0.56
CA ASN A 45 -7.01 -13.08 -0.24
C ASN A 45 -6.20 -11.88 -0.75
N PHE A 46 -4.93 -12.12 -1.11
CA PHE A 46 -4.07 -11.10 -1.71
C PHE A 46 -4.69 -10.48 -2.97
N ILE A 47 -5.31 -11.29 -3.84
CA ILE A 47 -5.88 -10.82 -5.11
C ILE A 47 -7.00 -9.80 -4.84
N GLU A 48 -7.89 -10.11 -3.91
CA GLU A 48 -8.97 -9.22 -3.49
C GLU A 48 -8.43 -7.94 -2.84
N GLY A 49 -7.45 -8.07 -1.94
CA GLY A 49 -6.80 -6.92 -1.31
C GLY A 49 -6.12 -6.00 -2.32
N LYS A 50 -5.41 -6.55 -3.30
CA LYS A 50 -4.81 -5.79 -4.40
C LYS A 50 -5.89 -5.06 -5.21
N LYS A 51 -6.98 -5.74 -5.56
CA LYS A 51 -8.10 -5.12 -6.29
C LYS A 51 -8.73 -3.95 -5.52
N ILE A 52 -8.87 -4.05 -4.20
CA ILE A 52 -9.37 -2.96 -3.34
C ILE A 52 -8.43 -1.76 -3.40
N LEU A 53 -7.11 -1.99 -3.28
CA LEU A 53 -6.11 -0.93 -3.37
C LEU A 53 -6.16 -0.24 -4.74
N ASP A 54 -6.14 -1.01 -5.83
CA ASP A 54 -6.11 -0.50 -7.20
C ASP A 54 -7.41 0.25 -7.58
N SER A 55 -8.56 -0.17 -7.00
CA SER A 55 -9.87 0.47 -7.25
C SER A 55 -10.18 1.64 -6.31
N SER A 56 -9.28 1.97 -5.38
CA SER A 56 -9.56 2.93 -4.30
C SER A 56 -9.67 4.39 -4.75
N GLY A 57 -9.22 4.71 -5.97
CA GLY A 57 -9.13 6.07 -6.49
C GLY A 57 -8.06 6.93 -5.81
N LEU A 58 -7.25 6.34 -4.93
CA LEU A 58 -6.15 7.01 -4.24
C LEU A 58 -4.88 6.96 -5.10
N LYS A 59 -4.02 7.97 -4.95
CA LYS A 59 -2.66 7.97 -5.51
C LYS A 59 -1.74 7.06 -4.68
N LEU A 60 -2.00 5.76 -4.73
CA LEU A 60 -1.16 4.72 -4.13
C LEU A 60 -0.55 3.85 -5.23
N ILE A 61 0.61 3.26 -4.94
CA ILE A 61 1.32 2.37 -5.82
C ILE A 61 1.31 0.98 -5.18
N SER A 62 0.68 0.00 -5.82
CA SER A 62 0.70 -1.38 -5.35
C SER A 62 2.00 -2.08 -5.75
N ALA A 63 2.56 -2.87 -4.83
CA ALA A 63 3.79 -3.63 -5.04
C ALA A 63 3.57 -5.12 -4.78
N GLU A 64 4.27 -5.96 -5.55
CA GLU A 64 4.04 -7.41 -5.56
C GLU A 64 4.91 -8.15 -4.53
N ASN A 65 6.12 -7.66 -4.33
CA ASN A 65 7.06 -8.21 -3.36
C ASN A 65 7.88 -7.08 -2.72
N LEU A 66 8.71 -7.43 -1.73
CA LEU A 66 9.45 -6.41 -0.98
C LEU A 66 10.49 -5.69 -1.84
N GLY A 67 11.14 -6.39 -2.78
CA GLY A 67 12.11 -5.78 -3.69
C GLY A 67 11.47 -4.81 -4.66
N ASP A 68 10.34 -5.19 -5.25
CA ASP A 68 9.51 -4.31 -6.09
C ASP A 68 9.02 -3.09 -5.30
N ALA A 69 8.56 -3.29 -4.06
CA ALA A 69 8.10 -2.21 -3.20
C ALA A 69 9.24 -1.21 -2.88
N ALA A 70 10.43 -1.71 -2.55
CA ALA A 70 11.61 -0.90 -2.29
C ALA A 70 12.03 -0.09 -3.53
N LYS A 71 12.04 -0.72 -4.71
CA LYS A 71 12.37 -0.03 -5.97
C LYS A 71 11.37 1.09 -6.27
N LYS A 72 10.07 0.78 -6.20
CA LYS A 72 8.99 1.73 -6.47
C LYS A 72 8.99 2.92 -5.53
N ILE A 73 9.28 2.72 -4.23
CA ILE A 73 9.29 3.86 -3.30
C ILE A 73 10.49 4.77 -3.56
N VAL A 74 11.65 4.22 -3.92
CA VAL A 74 12.83 5.02 -4.29
C VAL A 74 12.55 5.82 -5.56
N GLU A 75 12.04 5.18 -6.61
CA GLU A 75 11.68 5.85 -7.87
C GLU A 75 10.59 6.93 -7.69
N ALA A 76 9.74 6.81 -6.68
CA ALA A 76 8.67 7.77 -6.44
C ALA A 76 9.12 9.00 -5.63
N ILE A 77 10.24 8.91 -4.90
CA ILE A 77 10.77 10.02 -4.07
C ILE A 77 11.94 10.76 -4.72
N ASP A 78 12.54 10.18 -5.75
CA ASP A 78 13.53 10.82 -6.64
C ASP A 78 12.85 11.80 -7.61
#